data_AF-A0A9W7CFA2-F1
#
_entry.id   AF-A0A9W7CFA2-F1
#
_cell.length_a   1.000
_cell.length_b   1.000
_cell.length_c   1.000
_cell.angle_alpha   90.00
_cell.angle_beta   90.00
_cell.angle_gamma   90.00
#
_symmetry.space_group_name_H-M   'P 1'
#
loop_
_entity.id
_entity.type
_entity.pdbx_description
1 polymer ?
#
loop_
_entity_poly.entity_id
_entity_poly.type
_entity_poly.pdbx_seq_one_letter_code
_entity_poly.pdbx_strand_id
1 'polypeptide(L)'
;MQLPAPSSFSLTFPTQYGPFTATLFRDLAPSWVDRVYNLAFNGYYDSNYFHRVINTSSLSIIQFGTNGSPSISQTYNFQSSSLSPCSIIDPQPPSMSYQKNLSNTFGTLSMSTSYNSLTSTTWNVTAELFINTGNNSKLDGKLFIPIGVIDLLDGLIIKYNKGHGQPLHVDASYVTVNILLNERDDFEGGGTFFDGVGERVEGERGEGVGHFSGERHAGGEVKEGVRWVLVMFFTDERTEERLERKRKGMELKNEGRIEESMEVLREVEEAECQNILGRMLAERGEWEEAVERGRRGVDLGRNDSRAWNNLGLTYKEMGRGEEAVKCFRRAVELHSNTRRCGVKGGRDSGRSRFNLGLELSLRDEFAESAEVLEGIFKEEKEEDVEERIWREAGELMEWCRRQC
;
A
#
# COMPACT_ATOMS: atom_id res chain seq x y z
N MET A 1 18.33 29.90 14.62
CA MET A 1 17.79 29.40 15.90
C MET A 1 17.70 27.88 15.77
N GLN A 2 18.11 27.10 16.77
CA GLN A 2 17.94 25.64 16.73
C GLN A 2 16.55 25.30 17.26
N LEU A 3 15.69 24.77 16.39
CA LEU A 3 14.33 24.34 16.74
C LEU A 3 14.29 22.80 16.77
N PRO A 4 13.62 22.16 17.75
CA PRO A 4 13.30 20.75 17.63
C PRO A 4 12.36 20.55 16.44
N ALA A 5 12.61 19.52 15.65
CA ALA A 5 11.70 19.12 14.58
C ALA A 5 10.38 18.58 15.16
N PRO A 6 9.29 18.57 14.38
CA PRO A 6 8.11 17.76 14.67
C PRO A 6 8.45 16.26 14.80
N SER A 7 7.51 15.45 15.29
CA SER A 7 7.67 13.98 15.37
C SER A 7 7.97 13.35 14.01
N SER A 8 7.37 13.89 12.95
CA SER A 8 7.68 13.61 11.56
C SER A 8 7.41 14.84 10.69
N PHE A 9 8.16 15.01 9.60
CA PHE A 9 7.94 16.08 8.62
C PHE A 9 8.47 15.65 7.25
N SER A 10 7.93 16.27 6.20
CA SER A 10 8.32 15.98 4.82
C SER A 10 9.17 17.12 4.25
N LEU A 11 10.21 16.79 3.48
CA LEU A 11 11.04 17.74 2.74
C LEU A 11 10.91 17.49 1.25
N THR A 12 10.47 18.50 0.50
CA THR A 12 10.40 18.46 -0.96
C THR A 12 11.66 19.09 -1.56
N PHE A 13 12.38 18.31 -2.36
CA PHE A 13 13.61 18.71 -3.04
C PHE A 13 13.33 18.89 -4.54
N PRO A 14 13.26 20.12 -5.05
CA PRO A 14 13.04 20.36 -6.48
C PRO A 14 14.26 19.93 -7.30
N THR A 15 14.03 19.18 -8.38
CA THR A 15 15.07 18.82 -9.35
C THR A 15 14.68 19.23 -10.77
N GLN A 16 15.63 19.22 -11.69
CA GLN A 16 15.39 19.49 -13.12
C GLN A 16 14.42 18.50 -13.82
N TYR A 17 14.11 17.36 -13.17
CA TYR A 17 13.19 16.33 -13.67
C TYR A 17 11.92 16.20 -12.83
N GLY A 18 11.64 17.18 -11.97
CA GLY A 18 10.53 17.15 -11.00
C GLY A 18 11.03 17.10 -9.56
N PRO A 19 10.18 17.44 -8.57
CA PRO A 19 10.52 17.27 -7.17
C PRO A 19 10.59 15.80 -6.77
N PHE A 20 11.31 15.51 -5.70
CA PHE A 20 11.05 14.32 -4.88
C PHE A 20 10.79 14.78 -3.44
N THR A 21 9.94 14.07 -2.71
CA THR A 21 9.68 14.36 -1.29
C THR A 21 10.30 13.26 -0.43
N ALA A 22 10.67 13.60 0.80
CA ALA A 22 11.15 12.63 1.77
C ALA A 22 10.55 12.90 3.15
N THR A 23 9.90 11.90 3.73
CA THR A 23 9.32 11.97 5.08
C THR A 23 10.32 11.44 6.10
N LEU A 24 10.73 12.32 7.01
CA LEU A 24 11.69 12.06 8.07
C LEU A 24 10.97 11.82 9.40
N PHE A 25 11.51 10.91 10.22
CA PHE A 25 10.93 10.55 11.52
C PHE A 25 11.92 10.84 12.64
N ARG A 26 11.56 11.76 13.54
CA ARG A 26 12.45 12.28 14.59
C ARG A 26 12.85 11.21 15.60
N ASP A 27 12.02 10.21 15.84
CA ASP A 27 12.31 9.13 16.78
C ASP A 27 13.43 8.17 16.31
N LEU A 28 13.72 8.11 15.01
CA LEU A 28 14.83 7.31 14.47
C LEU A 28 16.21 7.84 14.90
N ALA A 29 16.40 9.17 14.88
CA ALA A 29 17.64 9.83 15.30
C ALA A 29 17.39 11.32 15.66
N PRO A 30 16.90 11.63 16.87
CA PRO A 30 16.35 12.95 17.18
C PRO A 30 17.28 14.14 16.88
N SER A 31 18.53 14.11 17.34
CA SER A 31 19.50 15.19 17.12
C SER A 31 19.97 15.31 15.67
N TRP A 32 19.92 14.22 14.90
CA TRP A 32 20.31 14.19 13.49
C TRP A 32 19.16 14.74 12.62
N VAL A 33 17.93 14.32 12.91
CA VAL A 33 16.72 14.80 12.25
C VAL A 33 16.45 16.28 12.58
N ASP A 34 16.66 16.70 13.83
CA ASP A 34 16.64 18.12 14.22
C ASP A 34 17.64 18.93 13.39
N ARG A 35 18.87 18.41 13.17
CA ARG A 35 19.85 19.08 12.30
C ARG A 35 19.37 19.20 10.86
N VAL A 36 18.81 18.14 10.26
CA VAL A 36 18.30 18.18 8.87
C VAL A 36 17.12 19.15 8.75
N TYR A 37 16.20 19.15 9.70
CA TYR A 37 15.09 20.11 9.79
C TYR A 37 15.59 21.55 9.80
N ASN A 38 16.54 21.88 10.68
CA ASN A 38 17.08 23.24 10.76
C ASN A 38 17.87 23.64 9.50
N LEU A 39 18.62 22.72 8.88
CA LEU A 39 19.31 23.01 7.62
C LEU A 39 18.31 23.31 6.50
N ALA A 40 17.26 22.52 6.36
CA ALA A 40 16.19 22.75 5.38
C ALA A 40 15.45 24.07 5.63
N PHE A 41 15.05 24.33 6.88
CA PHE A 41 14.34 25.55 7.28
C PHE A 41 15.14 26.84 6.99
N ASN A 42 16.48 26.77 6.98
CA ASN A 42 17.36 27.90 6.66
C ASN A 42 17.83 27.89 5.18
N GLY A 43 17.18 27.13 4.29
CA GLY A 43 17.48 27.11 2.86
C GLY A 43 18.81 26.44 2.48
N TYR A 44 19.47 25.69 3.38
CA TYR A 44 20.77 25.08 3.08
C TYR A 44 20.69 24.04 1.96
N TYR A 45 19.56 23.36 1.81
CA TYR A 45 19.35 22.38 0.73
C TYR A 45 18.94 23.01 -0.61
N ASP A 46 18.67 24.31 -0.64
CA ASP A 46 18.36 25.02 -1.89
C ASP A 46 19.58 25.02 -2.81
N SER A 47 19.36 24.88 -4.12
CA SER A 47 20.44 24.79 -5.13
C SER A 47 21.52 23.72 -4.83
N ASN A 48 21.15 22.64 -4.12
CA ASN A 48 22.00 21.45 -4.01
C ASN A 48 21.96 20.61 -5.30
N TYR A 49 22.95 19.75 -5.46
CA TYR A 49 23.05 18.83 -6.59
C TYR A 49 23.45 17.43 -6.11
N PHE A 50 23.05 16.42 -6.88
CA PHE A 50 23.52 15.04 -6.70
C PHE A 50 24.98 14.96 -7.14
N HIS A 51 25.91 15.10 -6.19
CA HIS A 51 27.34 15.16 -6.47
C HIS A 51 27.98 13.77 -6.63
N ARG A 52 27.28 12.70 -6.21
CA ARG A 52 27.79 11.32 -6.31
C ARG A 52 26.65 10.32 -6.45
N VAL A 53 26.66 9.58 -7.55
CA VAL A 53 25.78 8.44 -7.80
C VAL A 53 26.64 7.18 -7.87
N ILE A 54 26.26 6.15 -7.14
CA ILE A 54 26.94 4.85 -7.14
C ILE A 54 25.89 3.80 -7.48
N ASN A 55 26.15 2.97 -8.48
CA ASN A 55 25.32 1.82 -8.81
C ASN A 55 26.25 0.62 -9.04
N THR A 56 26.52 -0.13 -7.98
CA THR A 56 27.37 -1.32 -8.02
C THR A 56 26.73 -2.44 -7.21
N SER A 57 27.11 -3.69 -7.49
CA SER A 57 26.71 -4.87 -6.70
C SER A 57 27.06 -4.76 -5.20
N SER A 58 27.95 -3.85 -4.83
CA SER A 58 28.35 -3.62 -3.44
C SER A 58 27.66 -2.43 -2.78
N LEU A 59 27.23 -1.42 -3.52
CA LEU A 59 26.71 -0.16 -2.99
C LEU A 59 25.89 0.54 -4.09
N SER A 60 24.64 0.85 -3.79
CA SER A 60 23.71 1.54 -4.70
C SER A 60 23.06 2.73 -3.99
N ILE A 61 23.57 3.95 -4.25
CA ILE A 61 23.13 5.18 -3.60
C ILE A 61 23.16 6.40 -4.53
N ILE A 62 22.36 7.42 -4.19
CA ILE A 62 22.44 8.78 -4.73
C ILE A 62 22.71 9.74 -3.56
N GLN A 63 23.84 10.46 -3.55
CA GLN A 63 24.30 11.31 -2.45
C GLN A 63 24.28 12.81 -2.83
N PHE A 64 23.81 13.65 -1.89
CA PHE A 64 23.64 15.10 -2.00
C PHE A 64 23.85 15.79 -0.62
N GLY A 65 23.52 17.08 -0.50
CA GLY A 65 23.72 17.87 0.74
C GLY A 65 25.00 18.71 0.76
N THR A 66 25.68 18.83 -0.38
CA THR A 66 26.66 19.89 -0.63
C THR A 66 25.95 21.05 -1.36
N ASN A 67 25.86 22.20 -0.70
CA ASN A 67 25.26 23.39 -1.30
C ASN A 67 26.08 23.86 -2.51
N GLY A 68 25.40 24.25 -3.60
CA GLY A 68 26.03 24.71 -4.84
C GLY A 68 26.87 25.99 -4.70
N SER A 69 26.68 26.76 -3.62
CA SER A 69 27.50 27.93 -3.28
C SER A 69 28.63 27.55 -2.32
N PRO A 70 29.92 27.65 -2.74
CA PRO A 70 31.05 27.35 -1.88
C PRO A 70 31.11 28.19 -0.60
N SER A 71 30.61 29.43 -0.60
CA SER A 71 30.57 30.28 0.60
C SER A 71 29.54 29.80 1.62
N ILE A 72 28.35 29.37 1.16
CA ILE A 72 27.34 28.74 2.03
C ILE A 72 27.88 27.42 2.56
N SER A 73 28.41 26.55 1.70
CA SER A 73 29.05 25.31 2.15
C SER A 73 30.19 25.56 3.14
N GLN A 74 30.97 26.64 3.02
CA GLN A 74 31.95 27.01 4.04
C GLN A 74 31.29 27.40 5.37
N THR A 75 30.24 28.23 5.39
CA THR A 75 29.54 28.60 6.63
C THR A 75 28.99 27.40 7.42
N TYR A 76 28.55 26.34 6.72
CA TYR A 76 27.95 25.16 7.37
C TYR A 76 28.91 23.97 7.56
N ASN A 77 29.97 23.83 6.75
CA ASN A 77 30.92 22.71 6.83
C ASN A 77 32.33 23.08 7.33
N PHE A 78 32.80 24.33 7.24
CA PHE A 78 34.22 24.68 7.45
C PHE A 78 34.68 24.69 8.92
N GLN A 79 33.75 24.72 9.88
CA GLN A 79 34.07 24.71 11.33
C GLN A 79 33.14 23.77 12.11
N SER A 80 33.21 22.48 11.78
CA SER A 80 32.53 21.36 12.44
C SER A 80 33.09 21.02 13.84
N SER A 81 33.44 22.03 14.63
CA SER A 81 34.03 21.88 15.97
C SER A 81 33.50 22.85 17.02
N SER A 82 33.11 24.09 16.67
CA SER A 82 32.59 25.05 17.67
C SER A 82 31.73 26.22 17.16
N LEU A 83 31.65 26.47 15.84
CA LEU A 83 31.26 27.80 15.32
C LEU A 83 30.17 27.81 14.23
N SER A 84 29.63 26.66 13.84
CA SER A 84 28.41 26.65 13.02
C SER A 84 27.18 26.93 13.90
N PRO A 85 26.25 27.83 13.51
CA PRO A 85 24.99 28.04 14.24
C PRO A 85 24.08 26.80 14.29
N CYS A 86 24.41 25.75 13.51
CA CYS A 86 23.74 24.45 13.50
C CYS A 86 24.60 23.32 14.12
N SER A 87 25.55 23.62 15.00
CA SER A 87 26.38 22.60 15.65
C SER A 87 25.61 21.76 16.67
N ILE A 88 25.64 20.44 16.50
CA ILE A 88 25.58 19.46 17.59
C ILE A 88 26.80 18.55 17.41
N ILE A 89 27.60 18.42 18.47
CA ILE A 89 28.54 17.30 18.64
C ILE A 89 27.94 16.47 19.75
N ASP A 90 27.56 15.23 19.47
CA ASP A 90 27.23 14.24 20.49
C ASP A 90 28.09 13.00 20.26
N PRO A 91 29.09 12.72 21.11
CA PRO A 91 29.97 11.58 20.96
C PRO A 91 29.28 10.27 21.41
N GLN A 92 29.64 9.15 20.78
CA GLN A 92 29.34 7.77 21.25
C GLN A 92 29.71 7.59 22.76
N PRO A 93 29.17 6.62 23.54
CA PRO A 93 28.66 5.29 23.15
C PRO A 93 27.32 4.95 23.90
N PRO A 94 26.88 3.70 24.18
CA PRO A 94 27.36 2.39 23.71
C PRO A 94 26.33 1.44 23.05
N SER A 95 25.04 1.50 23.37
CA SER A 95 24.02 0.54 22.93
C SER A 95 22.94 1.23 22.11
N MET A 96 23.07 1.17 20.79
CA MET A 96 22.06 1.67 19.85
C MET A 96 20.81 0.78 19.86
N SER A 97 19.92 1.00 20.84
CA SER A 97 18.54 0.51 20.79
C SER A 97 17.66 1.47 19.98
N TYR A 98 17.99 1.69 18.71
CA TYR A 98 17.10 2.42 17.81
C TYR A 98 15.90 1.55 17.46
N GLN A 99 14.73 1.93 17.95
CA GLN A 99 13.48 1.22 17.71
C GLN A 99 12.76 1.76 16.48
N LYS A 100 12.89 1.04 15.37
CA LYS A 100 11.89 0.81 14.30
C LYS A 100 12.61 0.02 13.20
N ASN A 101 11.88 -0.84 12.48
CA ASN A 101 12.45 -1.81 11.54
C ASN A 101 12.88 -1.18 10.20
N LEU A 102 13.74 -0.15 10.23
CA LEU A 102 14.23 0.56 9.05
C LEU A 102 15.72 0.25 8.81
N SER A 103 16.06 -0.08 7.57
CA SER A 103 17.39 -0.51 7.12
C SER A 103 17.86 0.39 5.97
N ASN A 104 19.17 0.40 5.68
CA ASN A 104 19.70 1.02 4.47
C ASN A 104 19.33 0.19 3.22
N THR A 105 18.05 0.21 2.85
CA THR A 105 17.47 -0.52 1.71
C THR A 105 16.75 0.44 0.77
N PHE A 106 16.36 -0.03 -0.41
CA PHE A 106 15.75 0.79 -1.46
C PHE A 106 14.64 1.71 -0.92
N GLY A 107 14.73 3.00 -1.23
CA GLY A 107 13.74 4.01 -0.84
C GLY A 107 13.97 4.66 0.53
N THR A 108 15.00 4.28 1.31
CA THR A 108 15.31 5.00 2.55
C THR A 108 16.29 6.15 2.35
N LEU A 109 16.09 7.24 3.10
CA LEU A 109 16.97 8.41 3.16
C LEU A 109 17.84 8.30 4.42
N SER A 110 19.16 8.34 4.24
CA SER A 110 20.16 8.17 5.30
C SER A 110 21.11 9.36 5.37
N MET A 111 21.67 9.63 6.55
CA MET A 111 22.72 10.64 6.72
C MET A 111 24.13 10.06 6.55
N SER A 112 25.04 10.87 6.01
CA SER A 112 26.47 10.56 5.97
C SER A 112 27.19 11.07 7.22
N THR A 113 28.18 10.31 7.70
CA THR A 113 29.10 10.72 8.77
C THR A 113 30.54 10.82 8.26
N SER A 114 31.32 11.72 8.87
CA SER A 114 32.73 11.94 8.53
C SER A 114 33.61 11.89 9.78
N TYR A 115 34.75 11.20 9.68
CA TYR A 115 35.78 11.20 10.73
C TYR A 115 36.47 12.58 10.84
N ASN A 116 36.60 13.11 12.05
CA ASN A 116 37.27 14.39 12.29
C ASN A 116 38.70 14.19 12.83
N SER A 117 39.69 14.36 11.96
CA SER A 117 41.11 14.21 12.31
C SER A 117 41.69 15.34 13.17
N LEU A 118 40.96 16.46 13.37
CA LEU A 118 41.45 17.62 14.12
C LEU A 118 41.13 17.55 15.62
N THR A 119 40.05 16.85 16.00
CA THR A 119 39.58 16.77 17.39
C THR A 119 39.84 15.41 18.04
N SER A 120 40.25 14.40 17.26
CA SER A 120 40.38 12.99 17.69
C SER A 120 39.09 12.39 18.29
N THR A 121 37.95 13.07 18.12
CA THR A 121 36.63 12.63 18.57
C THR A 121 35.88 11.93 17.44
N THR A 122 34.94 11.08 17.81
CA THR A 122 34.19 10.23 16.88
C THR A 122 33.18 11.04 16.04
N TRP A 123 33.22 10.78 14.72
CA TRP A 123 32.16 10.94 13.72
C TRP A 123 31.24 12.17 13.83
N ASN A 124 31.53 13.19 13.03
CA ASN A 124 30.62 14.33 12.86
C ASN A 124 29.43 13.95 11.96
N VAL A 125 28.23 14.36 12.38
CA VAL A 125 27.02 14.36 11.53
C VAL A 125 27.16 15.48 10.49
N THR A 126 27.22 15.11 9.22
CA THR A 126 27.45 16.08 8.13
C THR A 126 26.17 16.85 7.79
N ALA A 127 26.20 17.64 6.71
CA ALA A 127 24.98 18.09 6.03
C ALA A 127 24.62 17.19 4.82
N GLU A 128 25.34 16.09 4.62
CA GLU A 128 25.16 15.22 3.46
C GLU A 128 24.15 14.10 3.74
N LEU A 129 23.31 13.88 2.73
CA LEU A 129 22.24 12.89 2.72
C LEU A 129 22.46 11.94 1.55
N PHE A 130 22.00 10.70 1.67
CA PHE A 130 21.95 9.78 0.54
C PHE A 130 20.67 8.96 0.51
N ILE A 131 20.16 8.78 -0.71
CA ILE A 131 19.05 7.91 -1.04
C ILE A 131 19.62 6.52 -1.30
N ASN A 132 19.11 5.50 -0.61
CA ASN A 132 19.39 4.11 -0.92
C ASN A 132 18.62 3.69 -2.19
N THR A 133 19.34 3.35 -3.26
CA THR A 133 18.77 2.88 -4.54
C THR A 133 19.00 1.37 -4.74
N GLY A 134 19.22 0.64 -3.65
CA GLY A 134 19.40 -0.82 -3.63
C GLY A 134 19.51 -1.32 -2.19
N ASN A 135 19.89 -2.59 -2.01
CA ASN A 135 20.11 -3.15 -0.68
C ASN A 135 21.53 -2.85 -0.18
N ASN A 136 21.64 -1.91 0.76
CA ASN A 136 22.88 -1.50 1.41
C ASN A 136 22.87 -1.85 2.92
N SER A 137 22.08 -2.82 3.39
CA SER A 137 21.93 -3.16 4.82
C SER A 137 23.24 -3.49 5.55
N LYS A 138 24.30 -3.81 4.81
CA LYS A 138 25.69 -3.89 5.33
C LYS A 138 26.22 -2.56 5.92
N LEU A 139 25.51 -1.45 5.76
CA LEU A 139 25.75 -0.14 6.38
C LEU A 139 25.01 0.02 7.71
N ASP A 140 24.03 -0.84 8.01
CA ASP A 140 23.34 -0.87 9.29
C ASP A 140 24.35 -1.15 10.41
N GLY A 141 24.21 -0.44 11.53
CA GLY A 141 25.21 -0.46 12.60
C GLY A 141 26.53 0.28 12.31
N LYS A 142 26.72 0.87 11.11
CA LYS A 142 27.95 1.60 10.72
C LYS A 142 27.76 3.11 10.59
N LEU A 143 27.03 3.75 11.51
CA LEU A 143 26.88 5.23 11.56
C LEU A 143 26.34 5.88 10.26
N PHE A 144 25.65 5.10 9.45
CA PHE A 144 24.86 5.54 8.31
C PHE A 144 23.41 5.25 8.65
N ILE A 145 22.79 6.18 9.40
CA ILE A 145 21.47 5.96 10.00
C ILE A 145 20.39 6.34 8.97
N PRO A 146 19.44 5.44 8.64
CA PRO A 146 18.25 5.81 7.90
C PRO A 146 17.33 6.62 8.81
N ILE A 147 16.99 7.83 8.36
CA ILE A 147 16.24 8.83 9.13
C ILE A 147 14.87 9.16 8.53
N GLY A 148 14.57 8.60 7.35
CA GLY A 148 13.34 8.82 6.63
C GLY A 148 13.20 7.87 5.44
N VAL A 149 12.10 8.03 4.72
CA VAL A 149 11.82 7.37 3.44
C VAL A 149 11.70 8.44 2.35
N ILE A 150 12.04 8.07 1.13
CA ILE A 150 11.65 8.85 -0.05
C ILE A 150 10.18 8.57 -0.29
N ASP A 151 9.38 9.62 -0.25
CA ASP A 151 8.03 9.62 -0.77
C ASP A 151 8.19 9.64 -2.29
N LEU A 152 8.20 8.43 -2.87
CA LEU A 152 8.35 8.25 -4.30
C LEU A 152 7.12 8.88 -4.97
N LEU A 153 7.33 10.07 -5.51
CA LEU A 153 6.31 10.86 -6.20
C LEU A 153 5.80 10.05 -7.39
N ASP A 154 4.62 9.48 -7.18
CA ASP A 154 3.82 8.69 -8.11
C ASP A 154 4.59 7.64 -8.93
N GLY A 155 5.48 6.86 -8.29
CA GLY A 155 6.05 5.68 -8.93
C GLY A 155 6.65 4.64 -7.98
N LEU A 156 6.29 3.37 -8.14
CA LEU A 156 6.79 2.26 -7.32
C LEU A 156 7.38 1.12 -8.15
N ILE A 157 8.41 0.45 -7.64
CA ILE A 157 9.01 -0.72 -8.29
C ILE A 157 8.50 -1.99 -7.60
N ILE A 158 7.66 -2.76 -8.29
CA ILE A 158 7.15 -4.05 -7.80
C ILE A 158 8.08 -5.18 -8.26
N LYS A 159 8.37 -6.09 -7.33
CA LYS A 159 8.98 -7.39 -7.60
C LYS A 159 7.92 -8.49 -7.45
N TYR A 160 7.54 -9.14 -8.56
CA TYR A 160 6.77 -10.38 -8.51
C TYR A 160 7.74 -11.57 -8.57
N ASN A 161 7.66 -12.45 -7.55
CA ASN A 161 8.36 -13.74 -7.56
C ASN A 161 7.38 -14.85 -7.99
N LYS A 162 7.91 -16.05 -8.26
CA LYS A 162 7.12 -17.28 -8.44
C LYS A 162 5.96 -17.41 -7.45
N GLY A 163 4.76 -17.68 -7.97
CA GLY A 163 3.53 -17.87 -7.19
C GLY A 163 2.83 -16.58 -6.75
N HIS A 164 3.37 -15.40 -7.12
CA HIS A 164 2.77 -14.11 -6.81
C HIS A 164 2.16 -13.44 -8.04
N GLY A 165 0.92 -12.98 -7.85
CA GLY A 165 0.25 -11.95 -8.65
C GLY A 165 -0.43 -10.96 -7.70
N GLN A 166 -1.03 -9.91 -8.25
CA GLN A 166 -1.95 -9.03 -7.51
C GLN A 166 -3.40 -9.41 -7.80
N PRO A 167 -4.31 -9.32 -6.81
CA PRO A 167 -5.73 -9.51 -7.04
C PRO A 167 -6.31 -8.40 -7.92
N LEU A 168 -7.55 -8.58 -8.38
CA LEU A 168 -8.26 -7.56 -9.15
C LEU A 168 -8.51 -6.32 -8.27
N HIS A 169 -8.04 -5.16 -8.72
CA HIS A 169 -8.12 -3.88 -8.00
C HIS A 169 -8.24 -2.70 -8.98
N VAL A 170 -8.44 -1.50 -8.43
CA VAL A 170 -8.36 -0.22 -9.15
C VAL A 170 -7.31 0.65 -8.46
N ASP A 171 -6.67 1.53 -9.22
CA ASP A 171 -5.70 2.48 -8.65
C ASP A 171 -6.35 3.81 -8.33
N ALA A 172 -5.83 4.49 -7.31
CA ALA A 172 -6.24 5.83 -6.93
C ALA A 172 -5.51 6.92 -7.73
N SER A 173 -5.29 6.69 -9.02
CA SER A 173 -4.62 7.59 -9.99
C SER A 173 -5.60 7.99 -11.09
N TYR A 174 -5.36 9.05 -11.87
CA TYR A 174 -6.09 9.25 -13.14
C TYR A 174 -5.64 8.26 -14.20
N VAL A 175 -4.32 8.09 -14.29
CA VAL A 175 -3.64 7.15 -15.18
C VAL A 175 -2.62 6.39 -14.36
N THR A 176 -2.55 5.09 -14.57
CA THR A 176 -1.42 4.25 -14.15
C THR A 176 -0.70 3.76 -15.39
N VAL A 177 0.64 3.69 -15.35
CA VAL A 177 1.49 3.10 -16.40
C VAL A 177 2.41 2.05 -15.80
N ASN A 178 2.26 0.80 -16.23
CA ASN A 178 3.08 -0.34 -15.81
C ASN A 178 4.18 -0.63 -16.83
N ILE A 179 5.45 -0.36 -16.50
CA ILE A 179 6.62 -0.57 -17.37
C ILE A 179 7.40 -1.80 -16.93
N LEU A 180 7.65 -2.76 -17.85
CA LEU A 180 8.50 -3.92 -17.57
C LEU A 180 9.99 -3.51 -17.54
N LEU A 181 10.72 -3.87 -16.48
CA LEU A 181 12.11 -3.41 -16.28
C LEU A 181 13.19 -4.42 -16.71
N ASN A 182 12.87 -5.71 -16.73
CA ASN A 182 13.79 -6.80 -17.04
C ASN A 182 13.38 -7.57 -18.30
N GLU A 183 14.23 -8.45 -18.82
CA GLU A 183 13.98 -9.11 -20.10
C GLU A 183 12.81 -10.08 -20.00
N ARG A 184 12.05 -10.26 -21.09
CA ARG A 184 10.90 -11.19 -21.07
C ARG A 184 11.32 -12.64 -20.82
N ASP A 185 12.54 -13.02 -21.22
CA ASP A 185 13.12 -14.35 -20.99
C ASP A 185 13.53 -14.62 -19.52
N ASP A 186 13.54 -13.60 -18.65
CA ASP A 186 13.90 -13.76 -17.22
C ASP A 186 12.79 -14.41 -16.37
N PHE A 187 11.57 -14.56 -16.89
CA PHE A 187 10.41 -15.08 -16.16
C PHE A 187 9.34 -15.72 -17.07
N GLU A 188 8.58 -16.68 -16.53
CA GLU A 188 7.38 -17.22 -17.20
C GLU A 188 6.10 -16.69 -16.53
N GLY A 189 5.11 -16.27 -17.33
CA GLY A 189 3.85 -15.71 -16.84
C GLY A 189 3.93 -14.20 -16.62
N GLY A 190 3.32 -13.68 -15.56
CA GLY A 190 3.22 -12.24 -15.33
C GLY A 190 2.11 -11.60 -16.18
N GLY A 191 2.38 -10.43 -16.76
CA GLY A 191 1.40 -9.61 -17.49
C GLY A 191 0.45 -8.80 -16.58
N THR A 192 -0.41 -8.00 -17.19
CA THR A 192 -1.48 -7.23 -16.53
C THR A 192 -2.81 -7.61 -17.16
N PHE A 193 -3.71 -8.19 -16.38
CA PHE A 193 -5.07 -8.53 -16.80
C PHE A 193 -6.00 -7.32 -16.63
N PHE A 194 -6.85 -7.04 -17.62
CA PHE A 194 -7.86 -5.98 -17.57
C PHE A 194 -9.26 -6.59 -17.65
N ASP A 195 -10.11 -6.25 -16.68
CA ASP A 195 -11.45 -6.80 -16.53
C ASP A 195 -12.42 -6.33 -17.63
N GLY A 196 -12.30 -5.06 -18.06
CA GLY A 196 -13.11 -4.52 -19.14
C GLY A 196 -12.80 -5.12 -20.52
N VAL A 197 -11.58 -5.67 -20.68
CA VAL A 197 -11.13 -6.34 -21.90
C VAL A 197 -11.29 -7.87 -21.81
N GLY A 198 -11.22 -8.43 -20.61
CA GLY A 198 -11.25 -9.89 -20.38
C GLY A 198 -9.96 -10.62 -20.76
N GLU A 199 -8.90 -9.89 -21.11
CA GLU A 199 -7.62 -10.41 -21.60
C GLU A 199 -6.43 -9.90 -20.77
N ARG A 200 -5.27 -10.56 -20.96
CA ARG A 200 -4.02 -10.22 -20.31
C ARG A 200 -3.09 -9.55 -21.32
N VAL A 201 -2.68 -8.32 -21.02
CA VAL A 201 -1.68 -7.59 -21.79
C VAL A 201 -0.30 -7.92 -21.22
N GLU A 202 0.61 -8.24 -22.13
CA GLU A 202 2.03 -8.42 -21.87
C GLU A 202 2.79 -7.43 -22.76
N GLY A 203 3.98 -7.01 -22.32
CA GLY A 203 4.84 -6.10 -23.06
C GLY A 203 6.30 -6.47 -22.85
N GLU A 204 7.14 -6.00 -23.77
CA GLU A 204 8.58 -6.20 -23.73
C GLU A 204 9.27 -5.23 -22.76
N ARG A 205 10.57 -5.45 -22.55
CA ARG A 205 11.37 -4.60 -21.64
C ARG A 205 11.35 -3.14 -22.09
N GLY A 206 10.91 -2.26 -21.18
CA GLY A 206 10.77 -0.83 -21.43
C GLY A 206 9.42 -0.42 -22.02
N GLU A 207 8.57 -1.36 -22.43
CA GLU A 207 7.20 -1.05 -22.86
C GLU A 207 6.29 -0.77 -21.66
N GLY A 208 5.40 0.21 -21.81
CA GLY A 208 4.48 0.67 -20.78
C GLY A 208 3.02 0.32 -21.11
N VAL A 209 2.35 -0.37 -20.19
CA VAL A 209 0.92 -0.69 -20.27
C VAL A 209 0.14 0.31 -19.40
N GLY A 210 -0.59 1.23 -20.05
CA GLY A 210 -1.34 2.30 -19.40
C GLY A 210 -2.84 2.00 -19.24
N HIS A 211 -3.45 2.47 -18.15
CA HIS A 211 -4.91 2.42 -17.93
C HIS A 211 -5.40 3.57 -17.03
N PHE A 212 -6.71 3.81 -16.99
CA PHE A 212 -7.33 4.90 -16.24
C PHE A 212 -7.87 4.46 -14.86
N SER A 213 -8.20 5.45 -14.01
CA SER A 213 -8.65 5.34 -12.61
C SER A 213 -9.74 4.31 -12.29
N GLY A 214 -10.58 3.98 -13.28
CA GLY A 214 -11.73 3.07 -13.11
C GLY A 214 -11.49 1.67 -13.67
N GLU A 215 -10.39 1.43 -14.39
CA GLU A 215 -10.15 0.14 -15.01
C GLU A 215 -9.68 -0.88 -13.97
N ARG A 216 -10.49 -1.94 -13.79
CA ARG A 216 -10.15 -3.01 -12.85
C ARG A 216 -9.10 -3.90 -13.47
N HIS A 217 -7.99 -4.09 -12.78
CA HIS A 217 -6.85 -4.81 -13.31
C HIS A 217 -6.18 -5.70 -12.25
N ALA A 218 -5.41 -6.69 -12.71
CA ALA A 218 -4.69 -7.63 -11.85
C ALA A 218 -3.29 -7.91 -12.40
N GLY A 219 -2.28 -7.89 -11.52
CA GLY A 219 -0.94 -8.37 -11.87
C GLY A 219 -0.97 -9.89 -12.00
N GLY A 220 -0.73 -10.41 -13.20
CA GLY A 220 -0.78 -11.85 -13.45
C GLY A 220 0.30 -12.62 -12.71
N GLU A 221 -0.01 -13.87 -12.32
CA GLU A 221 0.93 -14.75 -11.61
C GLU A 221 2.20 -15.01 -12.42
N VAL A 222 3.36 -14.82 -11.79
CA VAL A 222 4.66 -15.30 -12.28
C VAL A 222 4.82 -16.78 -11.89
N LYS A 223 5.04 -17.65 -12.86
CA LYS A 223 5.20 -19.10 -12.66
C LYS A 223 6.64 -19.51 -12.37
N GLU A 224 7.59 -18.87 -13.05
CA GLU A 224 9.03 -19.09 -12.89
C GLU A 224 9.78 -17.75 -13.02
N GLY A 225 10.96 -17.65 -12.42
CA GLY A 225 11.78 -16.44 -12.48
C GLY A 225 11.27 -15.28 -11.61
N VAL A 226 11.61 -14.05 -12.03
CA VAL A 226 11.28 -12.80 -11.34
C VAL A 226 10.89 -11.74 -12.35
N ARG A 227 9.74 -11.09 -12.15
CA ARG A 227 9.29 -9.94 -12.95
C ARG A 227 9.42 -8.65 -12.13
N TRP A 228 10.10 -7.66 -12.69
CA TRP A 228 10.25 -6.32 -12.14
C TRP A 228 9.42 -5.32 -12.95
N VAL A 229 8.56 -4.56 -12.29
CA VAL A 229 7.69 -3.56 -12.93
C VAL A 229 7.87 -2.21 -12.25
N LEU A 230 8.11 -1.15 -13.02
CA LEU A 230 7.92 0.22 -12.56
C LEU A 230 6.47 0.60 -12.84
N VAL A 231 5.68 0.81 -11.79
CA VAL A 231 4.33 1.36 -11.88
C VAL A 231 4.45 2.86 -11.65
N MET A 232 3.93 3.68 -12.55
CA MET A 232 3.82 5.13 -12.37
C MET A 232 2.35 5.50 -12.25
N PHE A 233 2.03 6.42 -11.35
CA PHE A 233 0.70 6.99 -11.20
C PHE A 233 0.72 8.42 -11.76
N PHE A 234 -0.46 8.95 -12.06
CA PHE A 234 -0.63 10.35 -12.43
C PHE A 234 -1.84 10.87 -11.64
N THR A 235 -1.60 11.71 -10.64
CA THR A 235 -2.62 12.24 -9.71
C THR A 235 -2.85 13.75 -9.92
N ASP A 236 -3.82 14.32 -9.21
CA ASP A 236 -3.95 15.77 -9.00
C ASP A 236 -4.12 16.07 -7.50
N GLU A 237 -4.03 17.35 -7.10
CA GLU A 237 -4.18 17.81 -5.71
C GLU A 237 -5.50 17.33 -5.06
N ARG A 238 -6.58 17.19 -5.85
CA ARG A 238 -7.88 16.69 -5.37
C ARG A 238 -7.85 15.19 -5.08
N THR A 239 -7.07 14.45 -5.86
CA THR A 239 -6.83 13.02 -5.69
C THR A 239 -5.98 12.77 -4.44
N GLU A 240 -4.94 13.59 -4.20
CA GLU A 240 -4.18 13.57 -2.95
C GLU A 240 -5.06 13.87 -1.73
N GLU A 241 -5.88 14.92 -1.78
CA GLU A 241 -6.79 15.27 -0.68
C GLU A 241 -7.79 14.13 -0.38
N ARG A 242 -8.34 13.50 -1.43
CA ARG A 242 -9.22 12.32 -1.30
C ARG A 242 -8.48 11.13 -0.67
N LEU A 243 -7.25 10.87 -1.10
CA LEU A 243 -6.40 9.79 -0.57
C LEU A 243 -6.06 10.00 0.92
N GLU A 244 -5.75 11.23 1.31
CA GLU A 244 -5.47 11.58 2.71
C GLU A 244 -6.72 11.42 3.59
N ARG A 245 -7.91 11.84 3.11
CA ARG A 245 -9.18 11.57 3.79
C ARG A 245 -9.45 10.05 3.92
N LYS A 246 -9.22 9.26 2.87
CA LYS A 246 -9.30 7.79 2.92
C LYS A 246 -8.36 7.21 3.98
N ARG A 247 -7.09 7.61 3.97
CA ARG A 247 -6.06 7.14 4.92
C ARG A 247 -6.48 7.43 6.36
N LYS A 248 -6.86 8.67 6.65
CA LYS A 248 -7.35 9.11 7.97
C LYS A 248 -8.56 8.30 8.44
N GLY A 249 -9.56 8.09 7.59
CA GLY A 249 -10.75 7.30 7.94
C GLY A 249 -10.40 5.84 8.28
N MET A 250 -9.50 5.23 7.51
CA MET A 250 -9.02 3.87 7.75
C MET A 250 -8.16 3.75 9.03
N GLU A 251 -7.38 4.76 9.37
CA GLU A 251 -6.63 4.81 10.64
C GLU A 251 -7.56 4.93 11.84
N LEU A 252 -8.53 5.85 11.81
CA LEU A 252 -9.55 5.99 12.86
C LEU A 252 -10.32 4.69 13.10
N LYS A 253 -10.68 3.97 12.03
CA LYS A 253 -11.30 2.64 12.12
C LYS A 253 -10.41 1.64 12.85
N ASN A 254 -9.11 1.59 12.51
CA ASN A 254 -8.15 0.66 13.12
C ASN A 254 -7.86 1.01 14.59
N GLU A 255 -7.96 2.29 14.97
CA GLU A 255 -7.94 2.76 16.37
C GLU A 255 -9.23 2.45 17.15
N GLY A 256 -10.27 1.90 16.49
CA GLY A 256 -11.58 1.66 17.10
C GLY A 256 -12.47 2.90 17.23
N ARG A 257 -12.05 4.04 16.66
CA ARG A 257 -12.80 5.32 16.65
C ARG A 257 -13.83 5.32 15.52
N ILE A 258 -14.79 4.41 15.63
CA ILE A 258 -15.75 4.10 14.56
C ILE A 258 -16.56 5.33 14.11
N GLU A 259 -16.99 6.19 15.03
CA GLU A 259 -17.77 7.40 14.69
C GLU A 259 -16.97 8.36 13.80
N GLU A 260 -15.77 8.74 14.22
CA GLU A 260 -14.91 9.67 13.48
C GLU A 260 -14.47 9.07 12.13
N SER A 261 -14.25 7.76 12.09
CA SER A 261 -14.04 6.99 10.86
C SER A 261 -15.24 7.12 9.91
N MET A 262 -16.47 6.94 10.42
CA MET A 262 -17.69 7.05 9.61
C MET A 262 -17.92 8.48 9.10
N GLU A 263 -17.67 9.50 9.93
CA GLU A 263 -17.75 10.91 9.54
C GLU A 263 -16.78 11.23 8.39
N VAL A 264 -15.51 10.84 8.52
CA VAL A 264 -14.49 11.07 7.47
C VAL A 264 -14.81 10.26 6.21
N LEU A 265 -15.20 8.98 6.32
CA LEU A 265 -15.47 8.12 5.16
C LEU A 265 -16.79 8.46 4.44
N ARG A 266 -17.75 9.15 5.08
CA ARG A 266 -18.95 9.68 4.40
C ARG A 266 -18.62 10.67 3.29
N GLU A 267 -17.50 11.38 3.38
CA GLU A 267 -17.03 12.32 2.34
C GLU A 267 -16.21 11.65 1.22
N VAL A 268 -15.81 10.38 1.38
CA VAL A 268 -14.91 9.69 0.45
C VAL A 268 -15.73 8.87 -0.56
N GLU A 269 -15.97 9.46 -1.72
CA GLU A 269 -16.57 8.84 -2.90
C GLU A 269 -15.59 7.84 -3.58
N GLU A 270 -15.22 6.79 -2.85
CA GLU A 270 -14.41 5.68 -3.36
C GLU A 270 -15.07 4.33 -3.02
N ALA A 271 -15.05 3.44 -4.00
CA ALA A 271 -15.76 2.16 -3.99
C ALA A 271 -15.39 1.26 -2.79
N GLU A 272 -14.12 1.29 -2.35
CA GLU A 272 -13.71 0.58 -1.14
C GLU A 272 -14.31 1.19 0.14
N CYS A 273 -14.17 2.51 0.29
CA CYS A 273 -14.63 3.28 1.45
C CYS A 273 -16.13 3.17 1.65
N GLN A 274 -16.91 3.27 0.57
CA GLN A 274 -18.38 3.18 0.63
C GLN A 274 -18.87 1.80 1.10
N ASN A 275 -18.23 0.69 0.70
CA ASN A 275 -18.53 -0.63 1.25
C ASN A 275 -18.09 -0.80 2.72
N ILE A 276 -16.96 -0.19 3.12
CA ILE A 276 -16.51 -0.22 4.52
C ILE A 276 -17.46 0.58 5.42
N LEU A 277 -17.87 1.77 4.97
CA LEU A 277 -18.87 2.60 5.63
C LEU A 277 -20.22 1.90 5.73
N GLY A 278 -20.70 1.31 4.63
CA GLY A 278 -21.93 0.52 4.61
C GLY A 278 -21.90 -0.65 5.61
N ARG A 279 -20.78 -1.35 5.73
CA ARG A 279 -20.61 -2.39 6.75
C ARG A 279 -20.65 -1.82 8.18
N MET A 280 -19.99 -0.69 8.47
CA MET A 280 -20.01 -0.09 9.81
C MET A 280 -21.41 0.42 10.21
N LEU A 281 -22.15 0.99 9.25
CA LEU A 281 -23.56 1.37 9.42
C LEU A 281 -24.43 0.14 9.72
N ALA A 282 -24.23 -0.96 8.98
CA ALA A 282 -24.92 -2.22 9.23
C ALA A 282 -24.60 -2.76 10.64
N GLU A 283 -23.34 -2.78 11.06
CA GLU A 283 -22.93 -3.21 12.41
C GLU A 283 -23.54 -2.34 13.55
N ARG A 284 -24.07 -1.15 13.23
CA ARG A 284 -24.83 -0.27 14.15
C ARG A 284 -26.35 -0.41 14.07
N GLY A 285 -26.88 -1.12 13.08
CA GLY A 285 -28.31 -1.19 12.79
C GLY A 285 -28.86 -0.04 11.92
N GLU A 286 -27.99 0.77 11.31
CA GLU A 286 -28.36 1.85 10.37
C GLU A 286 -28.55 1.26 8.95
N TRP A 287 -29.46 0.30 8.81
CA TRP A 287 -29.54 -0.59 7.64
C TRP A 287 -29.87 0.12 6.32
N GLU A 288 -30.74 1.14 6.34
CA GLU A 288 -31.12 1.90 5.15
C GLU A 288 -29.93 2.66 4.55
N GLU A 289 -29.16 3.38 5.37
CA GLU A 289 -27.94 4.06 4.89
C GLU A 289 -26.86 3.01 4.54
N ALA A 290 -26.75 1.91 5.28
CA ALA A 290 -25.84 0.82 4.93
C ALA A 290 -26.09 0.26 3.52
N VAL A 291 -27.36 0.09 3.13
CA VAL A 291 -27.76 -0.29 1.76
C VAL A 291 -27.41 0.79 0.75
N GLU A 292 -27.63 2.07 1.06
CA GLU A 292 -27.28 3.18 0.17
C GLU A 292 -25.78 3.23 -0.11
N ARG A 293 -24.94 3.20 0.94
CA ARG A 293 -23.47 3.19 0.82
C ARG A 293 -22.95 1.91 0.16
N GLY A 294 -23.56 0.76 0.47
CA GLY A 294 -23.23 -0.52 -0.18
C GLY A 294 -23.48 -0.49 -1.69
N ARG A 295 -24.66 0.00 -2.11
CA ARG A 295 -24.96 0.23 -3.53
C ARG A 295 -24.02 1.24 -4.17
N ARG A 296 -23.75 2.36 -3.49
CA ARG A 296 -22.82 3.38 -4.00
C ARG A 296 -21.41 2.81 -4.23
N GLY A 297 -20.94 1.92 -3.35
CA GLY A 297 -19.69 1.19 -3.54
C GLY A 297 -19.69 0.31 -4.80
N VAL A 298 -20.78 -0.40 -5.08
CA VAL A 298 -20.95 -1.19 -6.31
C VAL A 298 -20.96 -0.28 -7.55
N ASP A 299 -21.72 0.81 -7.53
CA ASP A 299 -21.84 1.77 -8.64
C ASP A 299 -20.49 2.46 -8.96
N LEU A 300 -19.66 2.70 -7.94
CA LEU A 300 -18.29 3.23 -8.09
C LEU A 300 -17.27 2.18 -8.58
N GLY A 301 -17.71 0.99 -8.98
CA GLY A 301 -16.86 -0.04 -9.60
C GLY A 301 -16.40 -1.16 -8.66
N ARG A 302 -16.77 -1.16 -7.36
CA ARG A 302 -16.52 -2.30 -6.46
C ARG A 302 -17.52 -3.42 -6.69
N ASN A 303 -17.47 -3.98 -7.89
CA ASN A 303 -18.16 -5.20 -8.29
C ASN A 303 -17.32 -6.43 -7.87
N ASP A 304 -16.91 -6.49 -6.60
CA ASP A 304 -16.24 -7.66 -5.99
C ASP A 304 -17.24 -8.47 -5.15
N SER A 305 -16.97 -9.76 -4.95
CA SER A 305 -17.87 -10.64 -4.21
C SER A 305 -18.15 -10.16 -2.78
N ARG A 306 -17.12 -9.64 -2.08
CA ARG A 306 -17.25 -9.23 -0.68
C ARG A 306 -18.22 -8.05 -0.53
N ALA A 307 -18.22 -7.10 -1.46
CA ALA A 307 -19.16 -5.99 -1.48
C ALA A 307 -20.61 -6.49 -1.68
N TRP A 308 -20.84 -7.39 -2.64
CA TRP A 308 -22.15 -7.99 -2.86
C TRP A 308 -22.62 -8.86 -1.68
N ASN A 309 -21.72 -9.63 -1.05
CA ASN A 309 -22.04 -10.40 0.14
C ASN A 309 -22.36 -9.50 1.35
N ASN A 310 -21.62 -8.40 1.55
CA ASN A 310 -21.94 -7.41 2.59
C ASN A 310 -23.33 -6.80 2.37
N LEU A 311 -23.63 -6.35 1.14
CA LEU A 311 -24.93 -5.79 0.79
C LEU A 311 -26.07 -6.81 0.97
N GLY A 312 -25.81 -8.08 0.64
CA GLY A 312 -26.75 -9.19 0.87
C GLY A 312 -27.01 -9.43 2.37
N LEU A 313 -25.98 -9.38 3.21
CA LEU A 313 -26.14 -9.44 4.67
C LEU A 313 -26.96 -8.24 5.18
N THR A 314 -26.69 -7.01 4.73
CA THR A 314 -27.49 -5.85 5.12
C THR A 314 -28.97 -6.04 4.75
N TYR A 315 -29.28 -6.53 3.54
CA TYR A 315 -30.67 -6.83 3.17
C TYR A 315 -31.30 -7.92 4.01
N LYS A 316 -30.54 -8.96 4.38
CA LYS A 316 -31.02 -10.03 5.26
C LYS A 316 -31.43 -9.49 6.63
N GLU A 317 -30.61 -8.63 7.26
CA GLU A 317 -30.94 -8.04 8.57
C GLU A 317 -32.16 -7.10 8.50
N MET A 318 -32.46 -6.52 7.33
CA MET A 318 -33.73 -5.80 7.07
C MET A 318 -34.95 -6.72 6.83
N GLY A 319 -34.79 -8.04 6.84
CA GLY A 319 -35.81 -9.00 6.41
C GLY A 319 -36.09 -9.01 4.90
N ARG A 320 -35.29 -8.30 4.09
CA ARG A 320 -35.43 -8.14 2.63
C ARG A 320 -34.71 -9.25 1.88
N GLY A 321 -35.13 -10.48 2.17
CA GLY A 321 -34.34 -11.65 1.80
C GLY A 321 -34.34 -11.99 0.31
N GLU A 322 -35.32 -11.54 -0.49
CA GLU A 322 -35.23 -11.67 -1.96
C GLU A 322 -34.05 -10.86 -2.53
N GLU A 323 -33.85 -9.65 -2.03
CA GLU A 323 -32.71 -8.80 -2.40
C GLU A 323 -31.40 -9.38 -1.86
N ALA A 324 -31.43 -10.01 -0.68
CA ALA A 324 -30.28 -10.75 -0.15
C ALA A 324 -29.85 -11.89 -1.08
N VAL A 325 -30.78 -12.75 -1.52
CA VAL A 325 -30.51 -13.84 -2.50
C VAL A 325 -29.91 -13.29 -3.80
N LYS A 326 -30.48 -12.21 -4.36
CA LYS A 326 -29.96 -11.56 -5.58
C LYS A 326 -28.51 -11.09 -5.39
N CYS A 327 -28.18 -10.52 -4.23
CA CYS A 327 -26.83 -10.08 -3.90
C CYS A 327 -25.86 -11.26 -3.67
N PHE A 328 -26.25 -12.30 -2.92
CA PHE A 328 -25.38 -13.46 -2.70
C PHE A 328 -25.14 -14.27 -3.97
N ARG A 329 -26.15 -14.46 -4.84
CA ARG A 329 -25.98 -15.10 -6.15
C ARG A 329 -24.95 -14.32 -7.00
N ARG A 330 -25.03 -12.98 -7.01
CA ARG A 330 -24.04 -12.14 -7.69
C ARG A 330 -22.64 -12.24 -7.07
N ALA A 331 -22.52 -12.35 -5.75
CA ALA A 331 -21.24 -12.57 -5.08
C ALA A 331 -20.57 -13.89 -5.52
N VAL A 332 -21.34 -14.98 -5.59
CA VAL A 332 -20.87 -16.29 -6.06
C VAL A 332 -20.41 -16.24 -7.53
N GLU A 333 -21.18 -15.64 -8.44
CA GLU A 333 -20.80 -15.45 -9.86
C GLU A 333 -19.44 -14.77 -10.02
N LEU A 334 -19.18 -13.71 -9.24
CA LEU A 334 -17.96 -12.92 -9.31
C LEU A 334 -16.73 -13.69 -8.81
N HIS A 335 -16.89 -14.59 -7.84
CA HIS A 335 -15.82 -15.51 -7.44
C HIS A 335 -15.46 -16.49 -8.56
N SER A 336 -16.45 -17.08 -9.23
CA SER A 336 -16.20 -18.00 -10.36
C SER A 336 -15.41 -17.31 -11.49
N ASN A 337 -15.76 -16.07 -11.82
CA ASN A 337 -14.99 -15.27 -12.80
C ASN A 337 -13.57 -14.93 -12.30
N THR A 338 -13.39 -14.61 -11.01
CA THR A 338 -12.07 -14.31 -10.43
C THR A 338 -11.15 -15.54 -10.44
N ARG A 339 -11.66 -16.77 -10.24
CA ARG A 339 -10.85 -17.98 -10.40
C ARG A 339 -10.36 -18.16 -11.84
N ARG A 340 -11.17 -17.76 -12.83
CA ARG A 340 -10.89 -17.95 -14.26
C ARG A 340 -9.68 -17.14 -14.76
N CYS A 341 -9.35 -16.01 -14.13
CA CYS A 341 -8.16 -15.22 -14.48
C CYS A 341 -6.84 -15.69 -13.82
N GLY A 342 -6.88 -16.82 -13.09
CA GLY A 342 -5.72 -17.41 -12.41
C GLY A 342 -5.37 -16.75 -11.07
N VAL A 343 -6.16 -15.77 -10.62
CA VAL A 343 -6.04 -15.21 -9.27
C VAL A 343 -6.64 -16.22 -8.28
N LYS A 344 -5.91 -16.54 -7.21
CA LYS A 344 -6.46 -17.32 -6.09
C LYS A 344 -7.61 -16.54 -5.45
N GLY A 345 -8.84 -16.98 -5.71
CA GLY A 345 -10.04 -16.41 -5.10
C GLY A 345 -9.93 -16.46 -3.57
N GLY A 346 -10.16 -15.33 -2.90
CA GLY A 346 -10.03 -15.23 -1.46
C GLY A 346 -11.12 -15.98 -0.68
N ARG A 347 -10.87 -16.14 0.63
CA ARG A 347 -11.67 -16.83 1.68
C ARG A 347 -13.17 -16.46 1.80
N ASP A 348 -13.67 -15.53 0.98
CA ASP A 348 -15.05 -15.02 1.05
C ASP A 348 -16.06 -15.85 0.22
N SER A 349 -15.57 -16.81 -0.57
CA SER A 349 -16.37 -17.62 -1.49
C SER A 349 -17.30 -18.59 -0.75
N GLY A 350 -16.77 -19.41 0.16
CA GLY A 350 -17.55 -20.31 1.00
C GLY A 350 -18.57 -19.57 1.86
N ARG A 351 -18.22 -18.37 2.34
CA ARG A 351 -19.13 -17.52 3.12
C ARG A 351 -20.30 -16.98 2.28
N SER A 352 -20.04 -16.57 1.05
CA SER A 352 -21.07 -16.11 0.10
C SER A 352 -22.02 -17.24 -0.30
N ARG A 353 -21.47 -18.45 -0.55
CA ARG A 353 -22.25 -19.66 -0.83
C ARG A 353 -23.08 -20.12 0.37
N PHE A 354 -22.50 -20.11 1.57
CA PHE A 354 -23.23 -20.47 2.78
C PHE A 354 -24.41 -19.53 3.04
N ASN A 355 -24.21 -18.22 2.90
CA ASN A 355 -25.29 -17.24 3.02
C ASN A 355 -26.39 -17.46 1.97
N LEU A 356 -26.02 -17.71 0.69
CA LEU A 356 -26.99 -18.03 -0.36
C LEU A 356 -27.76 -19.33 -0.06
N GLY A 357 -27.06 -20.41 0.32
CA GLY A 357 -27.66 -21.69 0.64
C GLY A 357 -28.61 -21.62 1.84
N LEU A 358 -28.22 -20.91 2.91
CA LEU A 358 -29.09 -20.64 4.05
C LEU A 358 -30.35 -19.90 3.63
N GLU A 359 -30.21 -18.81 2.87
CA GLU A 359 -31.33 -18.03 2.38
C GLU A 359 -32.26 -18.86 1.47
N LEU A 360 -31.75 -19.64 0.52
CA LEU A 360 -32.55 -20.53 -0.31
C LEU A 360 -33.28 -21.60 0.52
N SER A 361 -32.64 -22.15 1.55
CA SER A 361 -33.26 -23.15 2.44
C SER A 361 -34.44 -22.59 3.24
N LEU A 362 -34.43 -21.30 3.56
CA LEU A 362 -35.53 -20.60 4.23
C LEU A 362 -36.72 -20.29 3.29
N ARG A 363 -36.59 -20.61 1.99
CA ARG A 363 -37.60 -20.41 0.93
C ARG A 363 -38.12 -21.72 0.35
N ASP A 364 -37.80 -22.84 0.98
CA ASP A 364 -38.04 -24.19 0.47
C ASP A 364 -37.35 -24.50 -0.89
N GLU A 365 -36.38 -23.67 -1.31
CA GLU A 365 -35.56 -23.85 -2.52
C GLU A 365 -34.41 -24.86 -2.27
N PHE A 366 -34.75 -26.01 -1.67
CA PHE A 366 -33.79 -26.97 -1.09
C PHE A 366 -32.80 -27.57 -2.12
N ALA A 367 -33.24 -27.76 -3.37
CA ALA A 367 -32.39 -28.31 -4.42
C ALA A 367 -31.26 -27.34 -4.81
N GLU A 368 -31.58 -26.06 -5.06
CA GLU A 368 -30.57 -25.03 -5.35
C GLU A 368 -29.69 -24.77 -4.11
N SER A 369 -30.28 -24.74 -2.91
CA SER A 369 -29.53 -24.64 -1.66
C SER A 369 -28.45 -25.73 -1.52
N ALA A 370 -28.82 -26.99 -1.72
CA ALA A 370 -27.90 -28.12 -1.65
C ALA A 370 -26.79 -28.07 -2.72
N GLU A 371 -27.10 -27.63 -3.94
CA GLU A 371 -26.10 -27.45 -5.02
C GLU A 371 -25.10 -26.33 -4.69
N VAL A 372 -25.59 -25.18 -4.24
CA VAL A 372 -24.77 -24.03 -3.85
C VAL A 372 -23.83 -24.38 -2.70
N LEU A 373 -24.32 -25.09 -1.69
CA LEU A 373 -23.52 -25.53 -0.54
C LEU A 373 -22.48 -26.59 -0.93
N GLU A 374 -22.82 -27.52 -1.83
CA GLU A 374 -21.85 -28.49 -2.37
C GLU A 374 -20.67 -27.81 -3.10
N GLY A 375 -20.93 -26.66 -3.73
CA GLY A 375 -19.90 -25.82 -4.36
C GLY A 375 -18.76 -25.40 -3.43
N ILE A 376 -19.01 -25.31 -2.11
CA ILE A 376 -17.97 -25.02 -1.11
C ILE A 376 -16.96 -26.17 -1.07
N PHE A 377 -17.44 -27.40 -0.88
CA PHE A 377 -16.62 -28.61 -0.75
C PHE A 377 -15.94 -29.04 -2.05
N LYS A 378 -16.51 -28.69 -3.21
CA LYS A 378 -15.95 -28.99 -4.53
C LYS A 378 -14.80 -28.07 -4.93
N GLU A 379 -14.82 -26.81 -4.49
CA GLU A 379 -13.93 -25.78 -5.02
C GLU A 379 -12.93 -25.21 -4.00
N GLU A 380 -13.24 -25.30 -2.71
CA GLU A 380 -12.45 -24.73 -1.62
C GLU A 380 -11.94 -25.86 -0.73
N LYS A 381 -10.81 -25.62 -0.06
CA LYS A 381 -10.29 -26.55 0.94
C LYS A 381 -10.81 -26.17 2.32
N GLU A 382 -10.93 -27.16 3.19
CA GLU A 382 -11.28 -26.98 4.60
C GLU A 382 -10.38 -25.95 5.31
N GLU A 383 -9.08 -25.96 5.02
CA GLU A 383 -8.08 -25.02 5.56
C GLU A 383 -8.27 -23.55 5.09
N ASP A 384 -9.01 -23.32 4.01
CA ASP A 384 -9.25 -21.99 3.42
C ASP A 384 -10.60 -21.37 3.86
N VAL A 385 -11.47 -22.13 4.54
CA VAL A 385 -12.83 -21.72 4.96
C VAL A 385 -12.90 -21.59 6.49
N GLU A 386 -13.77 -20.71 7.02
CA GLU A 386 -14.04 -20.69 8.47
C GLU A 386 -14.59 -22.06 8.91
N GLU A 387 -13.95 -22.74 9.87
CA GLU A 387 -14.33 -24.08 10.36
C GLU A 387 -15.83 -24.22 10.67
N ARG A 388 -16.41 -23.17 11.28
CA ARG A 388 -17.85 -23.08 11.52
C ARG A 388 -18.68 -23.17 10.24
N ILE A 389 -18.32 -22.39 9.22
CA ILE A 389 -19.01 -22.36 7.92
C ILE A 389 -18.88 -23.71 7.23
N TRP A 390 -17.69 -24.33 7.24
CA TRP A 390 -17.47 -25.64 6.64
C TRP A 390 -18.37 -26.72 7.26
N ARG A 391 -18.43 -26.77 8.60
CA ARG A 391 -19.31 -27.70 9.33
C ARG A 391 -20.79 -27.41 9.09
N GLU A 392 -21.24 -26.18 9.28
CA GLU A 392 -22.66 -25.79 9.17
C GLU A 392 -23.18 -25.92 7.73
N ALA A 393 -22.33 -25.65 6.72
CA ALA A 393 -22.68 -25.90 5.32
C ALA A 393 -22.92 -27.39 5.04
N GLY A 394 -22.14 -28.29 5.65
CA GLY A 394 -22.28 -29.74 5.50
C GLY A 394 -23.57 -30.24 6.12
N GLU A 395 -23.83 -29.85 7.38
CA GLU A 395 -25.07 -30.17 8.10
C GLU A 395 -26.32 -29.67 7.33
N LEU A 396 -26.28 -28.43 6.84
CA LEU A 396 -27.40 -27.83 6.09
C LEU A 396 -27.59 -28.48 4.71
N MET A 397 -26.51 -28.78 3.98
CA MET A 397 -26.56 -29.46 2.68
C MET A 397 -27.19 -30.85 2.81
N GLU A 398 -26.78 -31.65 3.79
CA GLU A 398 -27.38 -32.96 4.06
C GLU A 398 -28.84 -32.86 4.50
N TRP A 399 -29.23 -31.79 5.20
CA TRP A 399 -30.61 -31.55 5.57
C TRP A 399 -31.48 -31.19 4.35
N CYS A 400 -31.02 -30.27 3.49
CA CYS A 400 -31.70 -29.87 2.26
C CYS A 400 -31.89 -31.06 1.30
N ARG A 401 -30.85 -31.89 1.15
CA ARG A 401 -30.91 -33.15 0.36
C ARG A 401 -31.93 -34.17 0.86
N ARG A 402 -32.41 -34.05 2.10
CA ARG A 402 -33.47 -34.89 2.68
C ARG A 402 -34.87 -34.29 2.53
N GLN A 403 -34.99 -33.04 2.09
CA GLN A 403 -36.27 -32.39 1.77
C GLN A 403 -36.62 -32.47 0.26
N CYS A 404 -35.65 -32.85 -0.57
CA CYS A 404 -35.81 -33.10 -2.01
C CYS A 404 -36.26 -34.54 -2.29
#